data_AF-A0A2T5UYT2-F1
#
_entry.id   AF-A0A2T5UYT2-F1
#
_cell.length_a   1.000
_cell.length_b   1.000
_cell.length_c   1.000
_cell.angle_alpha   90.00
_cell.angle_beta   90.00
_cell.angle_gamma   90.00
#
_symmetry.space_group_name_H-M   'P 1'
#
loop_
_entity.id
_entity.type
_entity.pdbx_description
1 polymer ?
#
loop_
_entity_poly.entity_id
_entity_poly.type
_entity_poly.pdbx_seq_one_letter_code
_entity_poly.pdbx_strand_id
1 'polypeptide(L)'
;MFYEPYDQAILLAPLPAQDLGRSCFEHVDADALIAGSLIGNLVEKLREFTGSSGKDAVTLSSYLYECGLADLPDLGLEAFLQAHFPAGPDRISSIHDVYEAACAFFAQRDYVRATGLFALIASLEDVRSYGQIALSACAARQGLYKSGYDLAVASVTSSMPHPRSCFLAGHCALRLDEKKTARHYLAFASRIARRSATYKPERRASQSKLLALQFA
;
A
#
# COMPACT_ATOMS: atom_id res chain seq x y z
N MET A 1 -16.44 20.45 -11.37
CA MET A 1 -15.30 19.73 -10.76
C MET A 1 -15.63 19.53 -9.29
N PHE A 2 -16.08 18.34 -8.88
CA PHE A 2 -16.43 18.09 -7.47
C PHE A 2 -15.14 18.03 -6.65
N TYR A 3 -15.04 18.88 -5.62
CA TYR A 3 -13.89 18.91 -4.72
C TYR A 3 -13.84 17.58 -3.94
N GLU A 4 -12.75 16.82 -4.07
CA GLU A 4 -12.54 15.64 -3.25
C GLU A 4 -12.46 16.09 -1.78
N PRO A 5 -13.30 15.55 -0.86
CA PRO A 5 -13.21 15.92 0.55
C PRO A 5 -11.79 15.67 1.05
N TYR A 6 -11.22 16.61 1.82
CA TYR A 6 -9.85 16.54 2.31
C TYR A 6 -9.50 15.20 2.98
N ASP A 7 -10.44 14.65 3.77
CA ASP A 7 -10.30 13.34 4.39
C ASP A 7 -10.19 12.21 3.35
N GLN A 8 -10.92 12.28 2.24
CA GLN A 8 -10.82 11.25 1.20
C GLN A 8 -9.46 11.32 0.51
N ALA A 9 -8.93 12.52 0.24
CA ALA A 9 -7.62 12.67 -0.37
C ALA A 9 -6.51 12.08 0.52
N ILE A 10 -6.60 12.27 1.84
CA ILE A 10 -5.69 11.68 2.83
C ILE A 10 -5.79 10.16 2.85
N LEU A 11 -7.00 9.60 2.77
CA LEU A 11 -7.20 8.16 2.90
C LEU A 11 -6.94 7.37 1.62
N LEU A 12 -6.97 8.05 0.47
CA LEU A 12 -6.46 7.53 -0.79
C LEU A 12 -4.96 7.84 -0.92
N ALA A 13 -4.23 7.81 0.19
CA ALA A 13 -2.78 7.93 0.26
C ALA A 13 -2.24 6.85 1.20
N PRO A 14 -0.95 6.45 1.04
CA PRO A 14 -0.29 5.56 2.00
C PRO A 14 -0.35 6.13 3.42
N LEU A 15 -0.13 5.27 4.41
CA LEU A 15 0.01 5.75 5.78
C LEU A 15 1.27 6.62 5.87
N PRO A 16 1.26 7.76 6.57
CA PRO A 16 2.47 8.52 6.82
C PRO A 16 3.51 7.64 7.54
N ALA A 17 4.77 7.70 7.14
CA ALA A 17 5.84 6.89 7.77
C ALA A 17 5.94 7.13 9.29
N GLN A 18 5.77 8.39 9.71
CA GLN A 18 5.69 8.82 11.11
C GLN A 18 4.58 8.12 11.92
N ASP A 19 3.49 7.68 11.27
CA ASP A 19 2.36 7.01 11.94
C ASP A 19 2.61 5.49 12.08
N LEU A 20 3.58 4.94 11.37
CA LEU A 20 3.97 3.53 11.44
C LEU A 20 4.94 3.25 12.59
N GLY A 21 5.60 4.28 13.15
CA GLY A 21 6.59 4.13 14.22
C GLY A 21 7.88 3.44 13.75
N ARG A 22 9.05 3.95 14.17
CA ARG A 22 10.33 3.33 13.80
C ARG A 22 10.44 1.86 14.24
N SER A 23 9.85 1.52 15.38
CA SER A 23 9.80 0.16 15.92
C SER A 23 9.14 -0.88 15.01
N CYS A 24 8.24 -0.48 14.10
CA CYS A 24 7.64 -1.41 13.14
C CYS A 24 8.62 -1.85 12.04
N PHE A 25 9.73 -1.14 11.85
CA PHE A 25 10.76 -1.44 10.86
C PHE A 25 12.08 -1.92 11.51
N GLU A 26 12.34 -1.55 12.78
CA GLU A 26 13.57 -1.87 13.53
C GLU A 26 13.88 -3.37 13.63
N HIS A 27 12.87 -4.25 13.65
CA HIS A 27 13.09 -5.70 13.73
C HIS A 27 13.46 -6.34 12.37
N VAL A 28 13.14 -5.68 11.27
CA VAL A 28 13.36 -6.20 9.92
C VAL A 28 14.78 -5.84 9.42
N ASP A 29 15.39 -4.81 10.01
CA ASP A 29 16.73 -4.32 9.65
C ASP A 29 17.86 -5.30 10.06
N ALA A 30 17.66 -6.18 11.04
CA ALA A 30 18.75 -7.03 11.56
C ALA A 30 19.15 -8.19 10.63
N ASP A 31 18.18 -8.82 9.96
CA ASP A 31 18.42 -9.99 9.10
C ASP A 31 18.69 -9.60 7.63
N ALA A 32 18.21 -8.44 7.20
CA ALA A 32 18.37 -7.94 5.83
C ALA A 32 19.78 -7.35 5.53
N LEU A 33 20.68 -7.28 6.52
CA LEU A 33 22.00 -6.65 6.42
C LEU A 33 23.17 -7.64 6.33
N ILE A 34 22.90 -8.92 6.16
CA ILE A 34 23.94 -9.94 6.02
C ILE A 34 24.52 -9.88 4.59
N ALA A 35 25.66 -9.21 4.45
CA ALA A 35 26.62 -9.26 3.32
C ALA A 35 26.23 -8.69 1.94
N GLY A 36 25.17 -7.88 1.80
CA GLY A 36 24.75 -7.27 0.52
C GLY A 36 24.15 -5.86 0.65
N SER A 37 23.77 -5.23 -0.47
CA SER A 37 23.00 -3.98 -0.42
C SER A 37 21.58 -4.28 0.09
N LEU A 38 21.06 -3.47 1.04
CA LEU A 38 19.69 -3.61 1.59
C LEU A 38 18.66 -3.81 0.48
N ILE A 39 18.82 -3.02 -0.58
CA ILE A 39 17.98 -3.04 -1.77
C ILE A 39 18.04 -4.39 -2.48
N GLY A 40 19.23 -4.96 -2.69
CA GLY A 40 19.39 -6.28 -3.30
C GLY A 40 18.66 -7.37 -2.51
N ASN A 41 18.75 -7.34 -1.19
CA ASN A 41 18.06 -8.30 -0.33
C ASN A 41 16.53 -8.15 -0.40
N LEU A 42 16.01 -6.92 -0.50
CA LEU A 42 14.58 -6.68 -0.71
C LEU A 42 14.08 -7.18 -2.07
N VAL A 43 14.92 -7.14 -3.11
CA VAL A 43 14.58 -7.69 -4.44
C VAL A 43 14.48 -9.20 -4.40
N GLU A 44 15.45 -9.87 -3.78
CA GLU A 44 15.38 -11.33 -3.64
C GLU A 44 14.15 -11.73 -2.83
N LYS A 45 13.80 -11.00 -1.77
CA LYS A 45 12.55 -11.22 -1.03
C LYS A 45 11.31 -11.00 -1.90
N LEU A 46 11.30 -9.97 -2.73
CA LEU A 46 10.21 -9.75 -3.68
C LEU A 46 10.12 -10.92 -4.67
N ARG A 47 11.24 -11.39 -5.24
CA ARG A 47 11.29 -12.51 -6.17
C ARG A 47 10.78 -13.80 -5.52
N GLU A 48 11.29 -14.15 -4.34
CA GLU A 48 10.83 -15.30 -3.55
C GLU A 48 9.32 -15.22 -3.32
N PHE A 49 8.83 -14.04 -2.91
CA PHE A 49 7.42 -13.83 -2.62
C PHE A 49 6.56 -13.97 -3.88
N THR A 50 6.88 -13.27 -4.97
CA THR A 50 6.11 -13.31 -6.23
C THR A 50 6.20 -14.66 -6.95
N GLY A 51 7.25 -15.44 -6.68
CA GLY A 51 7.40 -16.82 -7.16
C GLY A 51 6.59 -17.84 -6.35
N SER A 52 6.04 -17.45 -5.20
CA SER A 52 5.19 -18.34 -4.40
C SER A 52 3.76 -18.44 -4.96
N SER A 53 3.08 -19.55 -4.68
CA SER A 53 1.69 -19.78 -5.10
C SER A 53 0.64 -19.21 -4.14
N GLY A 54 1.07 -18.41 -3.15
CA GLY A 54 0.18 -17.80 -2.18
C GLY A 54 -0.76 -16.78 -2.82
N LYS A 55 -2.00 -16.67 -2.32
CA LYS A 55 -3.00 -15.71 -2.84
C LYS A 55 -2.47 -14.27 -2.86
N ASP A 56 -1.76 -13.87 -1.81
CA ASP A 56 -1.19 -12.52 -1.70
C ASP A 56 -0.09 -12.28 -2.74
N ALA A 57 0.73 -13.30 -3.01
CA ALA A 57 1.75 -13.25 -4.05
C ALA A 57 1.12 -13.12 -5.44
N VAL A 58 0.12 -13.94 -5.75
CA VAL A 58 -0.62 -13.85 -7.03
C VAL A 58 -1.27 -12.46 -7.20
N THR A 59 -1.83 -11.91 -6.12
CA THR A 59 -2.43 -10.58 -6.11
C THR A 59 -1.38 -9.50 -6.40
N LEU A 60 -0.22 -9.57 -5.75
CA LEU A 60 0.88 -8.64 -5.98
C LEU A 60 1.42 -8.75 -7.40
N SER A 61 1.73 -9.96 -7.87
CA SER A 61 2.25 -10.21 -9.23
C SER A 61 1.29 -9.70 -10.31
N SER A 62 -0.02 -9.92 -10.14
CA SER A 62 -1.03 -9.42 -11.08
C SER A 62 -1.05 -7.89 -11.12
N TYR A 63 -0.98 -7.22 -9.96
CA TYR A 63 -0.93 -5.77 -9.91
C TYR A 63 0.37 -5.19 -10.50
N LEU A 64 1.51 -5.83 -10.23
CA LEU A 64 2.79 -5.43 -10.83
C LEU A 64 2.75 -5.54 -12.36
N TYR A 65 2.13 -6.60 -12.89
CA TYR A 65 1.91 -6.74 -14.33
C TYR A 65 1.07 -5.59 -14.91
N GLU A 66 -0.05 -5.25 -14.28
CA GLU A 66 -0.91 -4.12 -14.72
C GLU A 66 -0.18 -2.77 -14.70
N CYS A 67 0.78 -2.59 -13.79
CA CYS A 67 1.58 -1.37 -13.68
C CYS A 67 2.79 -1.34 -14.63
N GLY A 68 3.01 -2.37 -15.45
CA GLY A 68 4.20 -2.48 -16.30
C GLY A 68 5.48 -2.77 -15.52
N LEU A 69 5.36 -3.38 -14.34
CA LEU A 69 6.44 -3.72 -13.41
C LEU A 69 6.59 -5.23 -13.21
N ALA A 70 6.11 -6.03 -14.17
CA ALA A 70 6.20 -7.50 -14.10
C ALA A 70 7.65 -7.97 -13.94
N ASP A 71 8.58 -7.29 -14.60
CA ASP A 71 10.00 -7.62 -14.63
C ASP A 71 10.78 -7.02 -13.47
N LEU A 72 10.13 -6.29 -12.54
CA LEU A 72 10.78 -5.71 -11.36
C LEU A 72 11.60 -6.73 -10.54
N PRO A 73 11.14 -7.99 -10.35
CA PRO A 73 11.92 -9.02 -9.67
C PRO A 73 13.15 -9.52 -10.48
N ASP A 74 13.15 -9.35 -11.80
CA ASP A 74 14.10 -9.99 -12.72
C ASP A 74 15.11 -9.01 -13.35
N LEU A 75 14.73 -7.77 -13.64
CA LEU A 75 15.58 -6.76 -14.29
C LEU A 75 16.51 -6.00 -13.34
N GLY A 76 16.56 -6.41 -12.07
CA GLY A 76 17.40 -5.76 -11.07
C GLY A 76 16.85 -4.37 -10.74
N LEU A 77 16.22 -4.26 -9.58
CA LEU A 77 15.74 -3.01 -9.03
C LEU A 77 16.84 -1.92 -9.00
N GLU A 78 18.14 -2.24 -9.06
CA GLU A 78 19.20 -1.25 -9.28
C GLU A 78 19.04 -0.47 -10.59
N ALA A 79 18.70 -1.11 -11.71
CA ALA A 79 18.41 -0.43 -12.97
C ALA A 79 17.10 0.37 -12.86
N PHE A 80 16.09 -0.18 -12.18
CA PHE A 80 14.84 0.53 -11.90
C PHE A 80 15.10 1.78 -11.04
N LEU A 81 15.82 1.65 -9.93
CA LEU A 81 16.18 2.74 -9.04
C LEU A 81 17.11 3.72 -9.75
N GLN A 82 18.16 3.31 -10.45
CA GLN A 82 19.01 4.24 -11.20
C GLN A 82 18.22 5.01 -12.28
N ALA A 83 17.30 4.35 -12.99
CA ALA A 83 16.44 5.01 -13.98
C ALA A 83 15.38 5.91 -13.34
N HIS A 84 15.02 5.68 -12.07
CA HIS A 84 13.89 6.33 -11.40
C HIS A 84 14.26 7.10 -10.10
N PHE A 85 15.55 7.16 -9.75
CA PHE A 85 16.16 7.85 -8.60
C PHE A 85 17.51 8.46 -9.00
N PRO A 86 17.53 9.69 -9.54
CA PRO A 86 18.77 10.35 -9.92
C PRO A 86 19.67 10.75 -8.72
N ALA A 87 19.17 10.67 -7.48
CA ALA A 87 19.91 11.04 -6.27
C ALA A 87 20.77 9.89 -5.69
N GLY A 88 20.71 8.69 -6.28
CA GLY A 88 21.53 7.53 -5.90
C GLY A 88 20.99 6.70 -4.71
N PRO A 89 21.28 5.39 -4.68
CA PRO A 89 20.84 4.47 -3.62
C PRO A 89 21.49 4.70 -2.25
N ASP A 90 22.55 5.50 -2.16
CA ASP A 90 23.36 5.72 -0.95
C ASP A 90 22.64 6.43 0.21
N ARG A 91 21.41 6.94 -0.03
CA ARG A 91 20.57 7.54 1.01
C ARG A 91 19.59 6.57 1.67
N ILE A 92 19.46 5.35 1.14
CA ILE A 92 18.53 4.35 1.66
C ILE A 92 19.32 3.45 2.61
N SER A 93 19.19 3.72 3.91
CA SER A 93 19.88 2.98 4.96
C SER A 93 18.98 2.02 5.72
N SER A 94 17.67 2.16 5.57
CA SER A 94 16.66 1.37 6.30
C SER A 94 15.40 1.14 5.47
N ILE A 95 14.57 0.19 5.90
CA ILE A 95 13.25 -0.08 5.29
C ILE A 95 12.32 1.13 5.46
N HIS A 96 12.48 1.88 6.56
CA HIS A 96 11.78 3.14 6.76
C HIS A 96 12.12 4.16 5.67
N ASP A 97 13.39 4.29 5.27
CA ASP A 97 13.82 5.20 4.20
C ASP A 97 13.20 4.80 2.85
N VAL A 98 13.09 3.49 2.57
CA VAL A 98 12.40 2.96 1.38
C VAL A 98 10.93 3.40 1.38
N TYR A 99 10.25 3.25 2.53
CA TYR A 99 8.84 3.62 2.67
C TYR A 99 8.63 5.14 2.55
N GLU A 100 9.50 5.96 3.13
CA GLU A 100 9.45 7.42 2.99
C GLU A 100 9.68 7.87 1.54
N ALA A 101 10.67 7.28 0.86
CA ALA A 101 10.92 7.55 -0.55
C ALA A 101 9.69 7.20 -1.40
N ALA A 102 9.06 6.06 -1.13
CA ALA A 102 7.82 5.65 -1.80
C ALA A 102 6.68 6.65 -1.57
N CYS A 103 6.51 7.14 -0.34
CA CYS A 103 5.55 8.19 -0.02
C CYS A 103 5.85 9.50 -0.77
N ALA A 104 7.12 9.86 -0.94
CA ALA A 104 7.52 11.06 -1.68
C ALA A 104 7.15 10.96 -3.16
N PHE A 105 7.38 9.82 -3.82
CA PHE A 105 6.92 9.60 -5.20
C PHE A 105 5.40 9.62 -5.30
N PHE A 106 4.71 9.01 -4.34
CA PHE A 106 3.25 9.05 -4.28
C PHE A 106 2.72 10.48 -4.22
N ALA A 107 3.31 11.33 -3.38
CA ALA A 107 2.93 12.74 -3.25
C ALA A 107 3.17 13.53 -4.55
N GLN A 108 4.20 13.16 -5.32
CA GLN A 108 4.50 13.70 -6.65
C GLN A 108 3.61 13.12 -7.77
N ARG A 109 2.66 12.23 -7.43
CA ARG A 109 1.80 11.49 -8.36
C ARG A 109 2.55 10.54 -9.29
N ASP A 110 3.79 10.19 -8.93
CA ASP A 110 4.54 9.14 -9.61
C ASP A 110 4.20 7.78 -8.99
N TYR A 111 3.02 7.28 -9.33
CA TYR A 111 2.47 6.05 -8.74
C TYR A 111 3.21 4.79 -9.18
N VAL A 112 3.90 4.83 -10.32
CA VAL A 112 4.70 3.69 -10.82
C VAL A 112 5.94 3.53 -9.94
N ARG A 113 6.69 4.62 -9.70
CA ARG A 113 7.86 4.59 -8.80
C ARG A 113 7.48 4.24 -7.38
N ALA A 114 6.38 4.82 -6.87
CA ALA A 114 5.86 4.50 -5.56
C ALA A 114 5.48 3.01 -5.45
N THR A 115 4.83 2.46 -6.49
CA THR A 115 4.43 1.04 -6.53
C THR A 115 5.63 0.11 -6.44
N GLY A 116 6.70 0.38 -7.20
CA GLY A 116 7.91 -0.45 -7.16
C GLY A 116 8.51 -0.56 -5.75
N LEU A 117 8.57 0.56 -5.02
CA LEU A 117 9.11 0.59 -3.66
C LEU A 117 8.17 -0.03 -2.64
N PHE A 118 6.88 0.25 -2.72
CA PHE A 118 5.90 -0.37 -1.81
C PHE A 118 5.77 -1.88 -2.04
N ALA A 119 6.08 -2.39 -3.24
CA ALA A 119 6.13 -3.83 -3.51
C ALA A 119 7.26 -4.51 -2.72
N LEU A 120 8.41 -3.86 -2.59
CA LEU A 120 9.50 -4.35 -1.73
C LEU A 120 9.03 -4.48 -0.28
N ILE A 121 8.36 -3.45 0.24
CA ILE A 121 7.78 -3.47 1.59
C ILE A 121 6.74 -4.60 1.72
N ALA A 122 5.89 -4.80 0.71
CA ALA A 122 4.86 -5.83 0.72
C ALA A 122 5.41 -7.26 0.72
N SER A 123 6.66 -7.48 0.25
CA SER A 123 7.29 -8.80 0.28
C SER A 123 7.74 -9.23 1.68
N LEU A 124 7.95 -8.28 2.59
CA LEU A 124 8.42 -8.53 3.96
C LEU A 124 7.25 -8.88 4.87
N GLU A 125 7.28 -10.03 5.54
CA GLU A 125 6.15 -10.53 6.33
C GLU A 125 5.66 -9.56 7.42
N ASP A 126 6.58 -9.00 8.21
CA ASP A 126 6.25 -8.15 9.36
C ASP A 126 5.59 -6.82 8.99
N VAL A 127 5.88 -6.30 7.79
CA VAL A 127 5.39 -5.01 7.29
C VAL A 127 4.53 -5.14 6.04
N ARG A 128 4.20 -6.37 5.64
CA ARG A 128 3.44 -6.71 4.43
C ARG A 128 2.14 -5.93 4.33
N SER A 129 1.40 -5.89 5.44
CA SER A 129 0.09 -5.24 5.49
C SER A 129 0.17 -3.74 5.19
N TYR A 130 1.26 -3.07 5.58
CA TYR A 130 1.52 -1.65 5.29
C TYR A 130 1.90 -1.43 3.83
N GLY A 131 2.73 -2.31 3.27
CA GLY A 131 3.03 -2.33 1.83
C GLY A 131 1.76 -2.51 0.99
N GLN A 132 0.91 -3.47 1.35
CA GLN A 132 -0.37 -3.73 0.67
C GLN A 132 -1.35 -2.54 0.76
N ILE A 133 -1.43 -1.85 1.92
CA ILE A 133 -2.21 -0.61 2.04
C ILE A 133 -1.71 0.46 1.07
N ALA A 134 -0.41 0.65 1.01
CA ALA A 134 0.21 1.67 0.16
C ALA A 134 0.03 1.35 -1.33
N LEU A 135 0.19 0.07 -1.72
CA LEU A 135 -0.08 -0.39 -3.08
C LEU A 135 -1.55 -0.24 -3.46
N SER A 136 -2.48 -0.55 -2.54
CA SER A 136 -3.91 -0.33 -2.76
C SER A 136 -4.23 1.16 -2.99
N ALA A 137 -3.58 2.07 -2.25
CA ALA A 137 -3.71 3.50 -2.49
C ALA A 137 -3.16 3.91 -3.87
N CYS A 138 -2.01 3.36 -4.29
CA CYS A 138 -1.47 3.58 -5.64
C CYS A 138 -2.44 3.09 -6.72
N ALA A 139 -2.98 1.88 -6.58
CA ALA A 139 -3.94 1.30 -7.51
C ALA A 139 -5.21 2.15 -7.62
N ALA A 140 -5.76 2.59 -6.48
CA ALA A 140 -6.94 3.45 -6.44
C ALA A 140 -6.71 4.80 -7.13
N ARG A 141 -5.52 5.40 -6.98
CA ARG A 141 -5.15 6.65 -7.66
C ARG A 141 -4.95 6.48 -9.17
N GLN A 142 -4.51 5.30 -9.59
CA GLN A 142 -4.38 4.95 -11.01
C GLN A 142 -5.71 4.49 -11.64
N GLY A 143 -6.77 4.34 -10.86
CA GLY A 143 -8.07 3.85 -11.35
C GLY A 143 -8.13 2.32 -11.50
N LEU A 144 -7.11 1.60 -11.05
CA LEU A 144 -7.03 0.13 -11.03
C LEU A 144 -7.81 -0.42 -9.83
N TYR A 145 -9.12 -0.18 -9.80
CA TYR A 145 -9.93 -0.44 -8.61
C TYR A 145 -10.05 -1.92 -8.26
N LYS A 146 -9.99 -2.83 -9.24
CA LYS A 146 -10.03 -4.27 -8.97
C LYS A 146 -8.78 -4.72 -8.20
N SER A 147 -7.60 -4.40 -8.71
CA SER A 147 -6.33 -4.67 -8.05
C SER A 147 -6.20 -3.94 -6.71
N GLY A 148 -6.64 -2.68 -6.66
CA GLY A 148 -6.69 -1.92 -5.41
C GLY A 148 -7.58 -2.54 -4.35
N TYR A 149 -8.72 -3.12 -4.75
CA TYR A 149 -9.59 -3.88 -3.87
C TYR A 149 -8.91 -5.16 -3.37
N ASP A 150 -8.33 -5.98 -4.26
CA ASP A 150 -7.73 -7.26 -3.90
C ASP A 150 -6.53 -7.06 -2.94
N LEU A 151 -5.70 -6.03 -3.18
CA LEU A 151 -4.61 -5.63 -2.28
C LEU A 151 -5.10 -5.14 -0.90
N ALA A 152 -6.17 -4.34 -0.88
CA ALA A 152 -6.75 -3.89 0.38
C ALA A 152 -7.30 -5.06 1.19
N VAL A 153 -7.98 -6.01 0.53
CA VAL A 153 -8.53 -7.21 1.18
C VAL A 153 -7.42 -8.09 1.73
N ALA A 154 -6.32 -8.29 1.00
CA ALA A 154 -5.15 -9.03 1.48
C ALA A 154 -4.61 -8.41 2.79
N SER A 155 -4.54 -7.08 2.87
CA SER A 155 -4.16 -6.38 4.11
C SER A 155 -5.17 -6.54 5.24
N VAL A 156 -6.48 -6.52 4.93
CA VAL A 156 -7.54 -6.74 5.94
C VAL A 156 -7.49 -8.15 6.54
N THR A 157 -7.06 -9.16 5.78
CA THR A 157 -6.96 -10.54 6.26
C THR A 157 -5.72 -10.82 7.14
N SER A 158 -4.85 -9.82 7.33
CA SER A 158 -3.74 -9.91 8.28
C SER A 158 -4.23 -9.93 9.74
N SER A 159 -3.33 -10.29 10.68
CA SER A 159 -3.65 -10.49 12.11
C SER A 159 -4.30 -9.27 12.79
N MET A 160 -4.03 -8.05 12.31
CA MET A 160 -4.65 -6.82 12.81
C MET A 160 -5.07 -5.90 11.65
N PRO A 161 -6.35 -5.88 11.25
CA PRO A 161 -6.82 -5.03 10.16
C PRO A 161 -6.74 -3.54 10.52
N HIS A 162 -6.04 -2.78 9.69
CA HIS A 162 -5.97 -1.33 9.80
C HIS A 162 -7.26 -0.67 9.24
N PRO A 163 -7.84 0.37 9.87
CA PRO A 163 -9.05 1.00 9.34
C PRO A 163 -8.89 1.53 7.91
N ARG A 164 -7.67 1.91 7.51
CA ARG A 164 -7.36 2.39 6.15
C ARG A 164 -7.45 1.30 5.08
N SER A 165 -7.03 0.06 5.35
CA SER A 165 -7.22 -1.04 4.39
C SER A 165 -8.71 -1.32 4.17
N CYS A 166 -9.50 -1.35 5.24
CA CYS A 166 -10.96 -1.46 5.15
C CYS A 166 -11.57 -0.30 4.35
N PHE A 167 -11.13 0.94 4.56
CA PHE A 167 -11.61 2.09 3.80
C PHE A 167 -11.28 1.97 2.31
N LEU A 168 -10.04 1.59 1.96
CA LEU A 168 -9.60 1.41 0.58
C LEU A 168 -10.36 0.29 -0.13
N ALA A 169 -10.59 -0.85 0.54
CA ALA A 169 -11.44 -1.93 0.02
C ALA A 169 -12.86 -1.41 -0.27
N GLY A 170 -13.44 -0.69 0.69
CA GLY A 170 -14.77 -0.09 0.52
C GLY A 170 -14.83 0.96 -0.60
N HIS A 171 -13.79 1.77 -0.75
CA HIS A 171 -13.67 2.75 -1.83
C HIS A 171 -13.55 2.09 -3.20
N CYS A 172 -12.70 1.08 -3.34
CA CYS A 172 -12.54 0.37 -4.61
C CYS A 172 -13.82 -0.38 -4.99
N ALA A 173 -14.47 -1.06 -4.04
CA ALA A 173 -15.76 -1.72 -4.26
C ALA A 173 -16.85 -0.74 -4.74
N LEU A 174 -16.88 0.49 -4.20
CA LEU A 174 -17.77 1.54 -4.69
C LEU A 174 -17.55 1.87 -6.16
N ARG A 175 -16.28 1.94 -6.58
CA ARG A 175 -15.91 2.29 -7.97
C ARG A 175 -16.16 1.14 -8.94
N LEU A 176 -16.27 -0.09 -8.44
CA LEU A 176 -16.69 -1.29 -9.16
C LEU A 176 -18.23 -1.50 -9.15
N ASP A 177 -19.00 -0.54 -8.62
CA ASP A 177 -20.46 -0.62 -8.42
C ASP A 177 -20.93 -1.78 -7.49
N GLU A 178 -20.03 -2.31 -6.66
CA GLU A 178 -20.36 -3.33 -5.67
C GLU A 178 -20.88 -2.71 -4.37
N LYS A 179 -22.06 -2.07 -4.43
CA LYS A 179 -22.63 -1.31 -3.30
C LYS A 179 -22.72 -2.11 -1.99
N LYS A 180 -23.05 -3.41 -2.05
CA LYS A 180 -23.14 -4.27 -0.85
C LYS A 180 -21.78 -4.48 -0.20
N THR A 181 -20.77 -4.82 -0.99
CA THR A 181 -19.37 -5.01 -0.56
C THR A 181 -18.81 -3.70 0.01
N ALA A 182 -19.06 -2.59 -0.67
CA ALA A 182 -18.68 -1.25 -0.21
C ALA A 182 -19.25 -0.92 1.18
N ARG A 183 -20.56 -1.11 1.39
CA ARG A 183 -21.20 -0.85 2.69
C ARG A 183 -20.57 -1.69 3.80
N HIS A 184 -20.27 -2.96 3.53
CA HIS A 184 -19.65 -3.85 4.50
C HIS A 184 -18.28 -3.31 4.97
N TYR A 185 -17.36 -3.05 4.03
CA TYR A 185 -16.01 -2.61 4.37
C TYR A 185 -15.97 -1.20 4.96
N LEU A 186 -16.78 -0.26 4.48
CA LEU A 186 -16.86 1.09 5.06
C LEU A 186 -17.43 1.08 6.48
N ALA A 187 -18.46 0.26 6.74
CA ALA A 187 -18.99 0.08 8.09
C ALA A 187 -17.95 -0.56 9.02
N PHE A 188 -17.17 -1.50 8.51
CA PHE A 188 -16.10 -2.14 9.25
C PHE A 188 -14.97 -1.16 9.56
N ALA A 189 -14.50 -0.38 8.58
CA ALA A 189 -13.53 0.70 8.75
C ALA A 189 -13.96 1.68 9.85
N SER A 190 -15.20 2.17 9.80
CA SER A 190 -15.76 3.07 10.82
C SER A 190 -15.84 2.41 12.21
N ARG A 191 -16.11 1.11 12.29
CA ARG A 191 -16.14 0.37 13.57
C ARG A 191 -14.75 0.26 14.20
N ILE A 192 -13.73 -0.09 13.41
CA ILE A 192 -12.34 -0.19 13.92
C ILE A 192 -11.84 1.21 14.30
N ALA A 193 -12.03 2.20 13.43
CA ALA A 193 -11.59 3.57 13.66
C ALA A 193 -12.21 4.24 14.90
N ARG A 194 -13.40 3.79 15.36
CA ARG A 194 -14.02 4.29 16.59
C ARG A 194 -13.22 3.98 17.86
N ARG A 195 -12.36 2.97 17.82
CA ARG A 195 -11.59 2.51 18.99
C ARG A 195 -10.40 3.40 19.35
N SER A 196 -9.96 4.28 18.44
CA SER A 196 -8.84 5.18 18.67
C SER A 196 -9.11 6.57 18.09
N ALA A 197 -8.73 7.61 18.82
CA ALA A 197 -8.82 8.98 18.36
C ALA A 197 -7.87 9.30 17.19
N THR A 198 -6.82 8.50 17.00
CA THR A 198 -5.86 8.64 15.90
C THR A 198 -6.52 8.44 14.53
N TYR A 199 -7.51 7.55 14.45
CA TYR A 199 -8.20 7.20 13.19
C TYR A 199 -9.45 8.05 12.90
N LYS A 200 -9.48 9.29 13.40
CA LYS A 200 -10.58 10.24 13.12
C LYS A 200 -10.82 10.44 11.62
N PRO A 201 -9.80 10.62 10.75
CA PRO A 201 -10.00 10.77 9.31
C PRO A 201 -10.71 9.56 8.69
N GLU A 202 -10.25 8.34 8.99
CA GLU A 202 -10.84 7.08 8.53
C GLU A 202 -12.31 6.98 8.94
N ARG A 203 -12.61 7.32 10.19
CA ARG A 203 -13.97 7.30 10.71
C ARG A 203 -14.87 8.26 9.94
N ARG A 204 -14.45 9.53 9.77
CA ARG A 204 -15.24 10.57 9.10
C ARG A 204 -15.50 10.23 7.64
N ALA A 205 -14.46 9.86 6.90
CA ALA A 205 -14.62 9.55 5.47
C ALA A 205 -15.48 8.29 5.26
N SER A 206 -15.30 7.26 6.10
CA SER A 206 -16.13 6.05 6.02
C SER A 206 -17.60 6.37 6.26
N GLN A 207 -17.90 7.18 7.29
CA GLN A 207 -19.27 7.61 7.59
C GLN A 207 -19.86 8.47 6.47
N SER A 208 -19.08 9.41 5.93
CA SER A 208 -19.50 10.25 4.81
C SER A 208 -19.87 9.40 3.58
N LYS A 209 -19.06 8.39 3.23
CA LYS A 209 -19.36 7.48 2.11
C LYS A 209 -20.56 6.57 2.39
N LEU A 210 -20.74 6.11 3.62
CA LEU A 210 -21.93 5.33 4.01
C LEU A 210 -23.22 6.14 3.89
N LEU A 211 -23.19 7.41 4.30
CA LEU A 211 -24.34 8.31 4.13
C LEU A 211 -24.64 8.54 2.65
N ALA A 212 -23.61 8.81 1.83
CA ALA A 212 -23.79 8.94 0.38
C ALA A 212 -24.43 7.68 -0.23
N LEU A 213 -24.01 6.48 0.20
CA LEU A 213 -24.55 5.18 -0.24
C LEU A 213 -25.98 4.87 0.23
N GLN A 214 -26.45 5.57 1.26
CA GLN A 214 -27.82 5.42 1.77
C GLN A 214 -28.81 6.25 0.95
N PHE A 215 -28.34 7.34 0.34
CA PHE A 215 -29.17 8.29 -0.41
C PHE A 215 -28.92 8.27 -1.93
N ALA A 216 -28.15 7.31 -2.44
CA ALA A 216 -27.82 7.12 -3.86
C ALA A 216 -28.33 5.78 -4.41
#